data_AF-A0A812J4C9-F1
#
_entry.id   AF-A0A812J4C9-F1
#
_cell.length_a   1.000
_cell.length_b   1.000
_cell.length_c   1.000
_cell.angle_alpha   90.00
_cell.angle_beta   90.00
_cell.angle_gamma   90.00
#
_symmetry.space_group_name_H-M   'P 1'
#
loop_
_entity.id
_entity.type
_entity.pdbx_description
1 polymer ?
#
loop_
_entity_poly.entity_id
_entity_poly.type
_entity_poly.pdbx_seq_one_letter_code
_entity_poly.pdbx_strand_id
1 'polypeptide(L)'
;MLPTAFDVLKIVLALAPAFAVGLAVFRQSKLVAAFAQLNDLQERGERQQALAKKAIEVDKEWFMIGVTNMVLSAYIVGAFPPLYFVYFTPKVLSLIGLRLVKFYRRKQHFLLWDFCYWANFLCIFYCWVMPKSPRVFRVVFMCANGPLAWSVLAFNHAMVFHSYAHMTSAAGLLLRNINQVTIRRKPK
;
A
#
# COMPACT_ATOMS: atom_id res chain seq x y z
N MET A 1 23.24 75.69 -38.86
CA MET A 1 21.83 75.97 -38.53
C MET A 1 21.48 75.12 -37.33
N LEU A 2 21.46 75.72 -36.13
CA LEU A 2 21.10 75.01 -34.90
C LEU A 2 19.58 74.81 -34.86
N PRO A 3 19.08 73.59 -34.58
CA PRO A 3 17.65 73.36 -34.41
C PRO A 3 17.14 74.21 -33.24
N THR A 4 16.00 74.88 -33.44
CA THR A 4 15.39 75.70 -32.40
C THR A 4 14.84 74.80 -31.28
N ALA A 5 14.84 75.29 -30.04
CA ALA A 5 14.38 74.52 -28.87
C ALA A 5 12.96 73.95 -29.00
N PHE A 6 12.14 74.53 -29.88
CA PHE A 6 10.77 74.11 -30.16
C PHE A 6 10.67 72.82 -31.00
N ASP A 7 11.63 72.58 -31.90
CA ASP A 7 11.67 71.36 -32.72
C ASP A 7 12.13 70.15 -31.90
N VAL A 8 13.08 70.37 -30.98
CA VAL A 8 13.56 69.33 -30.05
C VAL A 8 12.43 68.88 -29.10
N LEU A 9 11.61 69.82 -28.62
CA LEU A 9 10.49 69.53 -27.71
C LEU A 9 9.40 68.67 -28.38
N LYS A 10 9.06 68.94 -29.65
CA LYS A 10 8.10 68.13 -30.41
C LYS A 10 8.59 66.70 -30.64
N ILE A 11 9.88 66.52 -30.91
CA ILE A 11 10.49 65.20 -31.10
C ILE A 11 10.48 64.40 -29.80
N VAL A 12 10.84 65.02 -28.67
CA VAL A 12 10.81 64.37 -27.35
C VAL A 12 9.39 63.98 -26.94
N LEU A 13 8.40 64.86 -27.16
CA LEU A 13 7.00 64.59 -26.86
C LEU A 13 6.40 63.49 -27.76
N ALA A 14 6.89 63.35 -29.00
CA ALA A 14 6.48 62.30 -29.93
C ALA A 14 7.14 60.94 -29.67
N LEU A 15 8.37 60.91 -29.13
CA LEU A 15 9.10 59.68 -28.78
C LEU A 15 8.68 59.09 -27.43
N ALA A 16 8.25 59.93 -26.48
CA ALA A 16 7.77 59.51 -25.16
C ALA A 16 6.64 58.43 -25.22
N PRO A 17 5.57 58.58 -26.03
CA PRO A 17 4.53 57.55 -26.12
C PRO A 17 5.03 56.26 -26.78
N ALA A 18 5.91 56.34 -27.78
CA ALA A 18 6.49 55.15 -28.41
C ALA A 18 7.36 54.34 -27.44
N PHE A 19 8.16 55.03 -26.61
CA PHE A 19 8.97 54.40 -25.59
C PHE A 19 8.13 53.78 -24.46
N ALA A 20 7.05 54.46 -24.05
CA ALA A 20 6.10 53.94 -23.07
C ALA A 20 5.38 52.67 -23.56
N VAL A 21 4.96 52.64 -24.84
CA VAL A 21 4.36 51.45 -25.47
C VAL A 21 5.39 50.31 -25.57
N GLY A 22 6.63 50.59 -25.95
CA GLY A 22 7.70 49.59 -25.99
C GLY A 22 7.98 48.94 -24.62
N LEU A 23 8.04 49.75 -23.56
CA LEU A 23 8.16 49.26 -22.18
C LEU A 23 6.94 48.46 -21.73
N ALA A 24 5.72 48.86 -22.12
CA ALA A 24 4.49 48.14 -21.82
C ALA A 24 4.44 46.76 -22.50
N VAL A 25 4.84 46.68 -23.77
CA VAL A 25 4.91 45.41 -24.54
C VAL A 25 5.97 44.47 -23.95
N PHE A 26 7.13 45.01 -23.58
CA PHE A 26 8.19 44.21 -22.96
C PHE A 26 7.83 43.74 -21.54
N ARG A 27 7.04 44.52 -20.80
CA ARG A 27 6.48 44.12 -19.51
C ARG A 27 5.38 43.07 -19.68
N GLN A 28 4.55 43.18 -20.71
CA GLN A 28 3.56 42.17 -21.07
C GLN A 28 4.19 40.83 -21.43
N SER A 29 5.28 40.79 -22.20
CA SER A 29 5.92 39.53 -22.59
C SER A 29 6.44 38.73 -21.39
N LYS A 30 7.03 39.41 -20.39
CA LYS A 30 7.44 38.78 -19.13
C LYS A 30 6.25 38.31 -18.29
N LEU A 31 5.15 39.07 -18.29
CA LEU A 31 3.90 38.71 -17.60
C LEU A 31 3.27 37.44 -18.21
N VAL A 32 3.26 37.35 -19.54
CA VAL A 32 2.76 36.17 -20.27
C VAL A 32 3.61 34.93 -19.97
N ALA A 33 4.94 35.06 -19.95
CA ALA A 33 5.83 33.96 -19.56
C ALA A 33 5.60 33.51 -18.11
N ALA A 34 5.36 34.44 -17.19
CA ALA A 34 5.04 34.13 -15.79
C ALA A 34 3.68 33.41 -15.67
N PHE A 35 2.65 33.84 -16.40
CA PHE A 35 1.36 33.15 -16.42
C PHE A 35 1.44 31.75 -17.02
N ALA A 36 2.24 31.55 -18.07
CA ALA A 36 2.48 30.22 -18.64
C ALA A 36 3.12 29.27 -17.61
N GLN A 37 4.08 29.77 -16.82
CA GLN A 37 4.71 28.98 -15.75
C GLN A 37 3.73 28.67 -14.60
N LEU A 38 2.86 29.62 -14.23
CA LEU A 38 1.82 29.41 -13.22
C LEU A 38 0.82 28.35 -13.68
N ASN A 39 0.43 28.36 -14.95
CA ASN A 39 -0.47 27.35 -15.50
C ASN A 39 0.14 25.94 -15.43
N ASP A 40 1.42 25.78 -15.79
CA ASP A 40 2.15 24.50 -15.66
C ASP A 40 2.27 24.03 -14.20
N LEU A 41 2.52 24.94 -13.26
CA LEU A 41 2.54 24.62 -11.82
C LEU A 41 1.16 24.20 -11.29
N GLN A 42 0.10 24.87 -11.75
CA GLN A 42 -1.26 24.53 -11.36
C GLN A 42 -1.65 23.14 -11.88
N GLU A 43 -1.32 22.82 -13.13
CA GLU A 43 -1.52 21.46 -13.67
C GLU A 43 -0.76 20.40 -12.87
N ARG A 44 0.48 20.68 -12.46
CA ARG A 44 1.26 19.75 -11.60
C ARG A 44 0.63 19.58 -10.22
N GLY A 45 0.14 20.67 -9.62
CA GLY A 45 -0.55 20.65 -8.33
C GLY A 45 -1.82 19.81 -8.37
N GLU A 46 -2.65 20.01 -9.40
CA GLU A 46 -3.88 19.24 -9.61
C GLU A 46 -3.59 17.74 -9.83
N ARG A 47 -2.54 17.40 -10.60
CA ARG A 47 -2.11 16.01 -10.78
C ARG A 47 -1.67 15.37 -9.47
N GLN A 48 -0.88 16.07 -8.65
CA GLN A 48 -0.46 15.58 -7.33
C GLN A 48 -1.66 15.38 -6.40
N GLN A 49 -2.60 16.31 -6.38
CA GLN A 49 -3.84 16.18 -5.61
C GLN A 49 -4.70 15.00 -6.08
N ALA A 50 -4.80 14.77 -7.40
CA ALA A 50 -5.54 13.64 -7.95
C ALA A 50 -4.90 12.29 -7.57
N LEU A 51 -3.57 12.20 -7.62
CA LEU A 51 -2.85 10.99 -7.18
C LEU A 51 -2.99 10.76 -5.67
N ALA A 52 -2.90 11.82 -4.86
CA ALA A 52 -3.08 11.74 -3.41
C ALA A 52 -4.49 11.28 -3.03
N LYS A 53 -5.53 11.82 -3.69
CA LYS A 53 -6.92 11.39 -3.50
C LYS A 53 -7.10 9.91 -3.83
N LYS A 54 -6.56 9.46 -4.97
CA LYS A 54 -6.59 8.03 -5.36
C LYS A 54 -5.89 7.12 -4.36
N ALA A 55 -4.74 7.54 -3.83
CA ALA A 55 -4.03 6.75 -2.81
C ALA A 55 -4.86 6.62 -1.52
N ILE A 56 -5.47 7.71 -1.07
CA ILE A 56 -6.33 7.72 0.13
C ILE A 56 -7.57 6.84 -0.07
N GLU A 57 -8.19 6.87 -1.25
CA GLU A 57 -9.35 6.02 -1.58
C GLU A 57 -8.99 4.53 -1.50
N VAL A 58 -7.88 4.13 -2.13
CA VAL A 58 -7.39 2.75 -2.11
C VAL A 58 -7.09 2.31 -0.67
N ASP A 59 -6.42 3.16 0.10
CA ASP A 59 -6.10 2.88 1.50
C ASP A 59 -7.34 2.64 2.37
N LYS A 60 -8.42 3.42 2.13
CA LYS A 60 -9.69 3.27 2.85
C LYS A 60 -10.38 1.94 2.53
N GLU A 61 -10.36 1.51 1.27
CA GLU A 61 -10.94 0.23 0.88
C GLU A 61 -10.21 -0.94 1.55
N TRP A 62 -8.87 -0.93 1.54
CA TRP A 62 -8.07 -1.96 2.19
C TRP A 62 -8.25 -1.97 3.71
N PHE A 63 -8.41 -0.80 4.32
CA PHE A 63 -8.71 -0.67 5.74
C PHE A 63 -10.01 -1.42 6.11
N MET A 64 -11.10 -1.14 5.39
CA MET A 64 -12.40 -1.75 5.65
C MET A 64 -12.36 -3.27 5.45
N ILE A 65 -11.76 -3.72 4.35
CA ILE A 65 -11.59 -5.16 4.06
C ILE A 65 -10.77 -5.84 5.17
N GLY A 66 -9.75 -5.17 5.70
CA GLY A 66 -8.92 -5.67 6.79
C GLY A 66 -9.66 -5.86 8.10
N VAL A 67 -10.34 -4.81 8.56
CA VAL A 67 -11.12 -4.84 9.79
C VAL A 67 -12.25 -5.87 9.69
N THR A 68 -12.98 -5.91 8.58
CA THR A 68 -14.03 -6.92 8.35
C THR A 68 -13.45 -8.34 8.37
N ASN A 69 -12.30 -8.58 7.73
CA ASN A 69 -11.66 -9.89 7.78
C ASN A 69 -11.22 -10.30 9.19
N MET A 70 -10.73 -9.35 10.00
CA MET A 70 -10.32 -9.62 11.37
C MET A 70 -11.51 -9.97 12.26
N VAL A 71 -12.58 -9.17 12.20
CA VAL A 71 -13.82 -9.41 12.96
C VAL A 71 -14.48 -10.73 12.53
N LEU A 72 -14.62 -10.97 11.22
CA LEU A 72 -15.23 -12.20 10.70
C LEU A 72 -14.44 -13.43 11.15
N SER A 73 -13.12 -13.35 11.14
CA SER A 73 -12.31 -14.49 11.55
C SER A 73 -12.35 -14.73 13.05
N ALA A 74 -12.42 -13.69 13.89
CA ALA A 74 -12.63 -13.83 15.33
C ALA A 74 -14.03 -14.42 15.64
N TYR A 75 -15.05 -13.99 14.90
CA TYR A 75 -16.42 -14.49 15.03
C TYR A 75 -16.53 -15.99 14.69
N ILE A 76 -15.99 -16.43 13.55
CA ILE A 76 -16.04 -17.84 13.11
C ILE A 76 -15.38 -18.76 14.14
N VAL A 77 -14.28 -18.33 14.74
CA VAL A 77 -13.58 -19.07 15.78
C VAL A 77 -14.44 -19.23 17.03
N GLY A 78 -15.11 -18.15 17.45
CA GLY A 78 -15.94 -18.14 18.65
C GLY A 78 -17.21 -18.98 18.48
N ALA A 79 -17.85 -18.89 17.32
CA ALA A 79 -19.14 -19.54 17.05
C ALA A 79 -18.99 -21.00 16.60
N PHE A 80 -18.09 -21.28 15.64
CA PHE A 80 -17.94 -22.62 15.05
C PHE A 80 -16.46 -22.98 14.85
N PRO A 81 -15.78 -23.43 15.92
CA PRO A 81 -14.40 -23.89 15.87
C PRO A 81 -14.14 -24.94 14.77
N PRO A 82 -14.96 -25.99 14.55
CA PRO A 82 -14.64 -27.01 13.56
C PRO A 82 -14.71 -26.51 12.11
N LEU A 83 -15.42 -25.42 11.79
CA LEU A 83 -15.47 -24.87 10.43
C LEU A 83 -14.26 -23.98 10.08
N TYR A 84 -13.45 -23.66 11.08
CA TYR A 84 -12.36 -22.71 10.93
C TYR A 84 -11.31 -23.14 9.91
N PHE A 85 -10.97 -24.43 9.84
CA PHE A 85 -9.96 -24.93 8.90
C PHE A 85 -10.40 -24.77 7.43
N VAL A 86 -11.69 -24.92 7.15
CA VAL A 86 -12.27 -24.76 5.80
C VAL A 86 -12.21 -23.32 5.36
N TYR A 87 -12.49 -22.38 6.26
CA TYR A 87 -12.37 -20.94 6.01
C TYR A 87 -10.92 -20.47 5.87
N PHE A 88 -10.00 -21.07 6.63
CA PHE A 88 -8.58 -20.70 6.65
C PHE A 88 -7.81 -21.21 5.42
N THR A 89 -8.11 -22.42 4.93
CA THR A 89 -7.40 -23.05 3.79
C THR A 89 -7.37 -22.18 2.51
N PRO A 90 -8.51 -21.66 1.98
CA PRO A 90 -8.51 -20.85 0.76
C PRO A 90 -7.80 -19.50 0.96
N LYS A 91 -7.87 -18.92 2.16
CA LYS A 91 -7.13 -17.68 2.50
C LYS A 91 -5.62 -17.87 2.42
N VAL A 92 -5.11 -18.96 2.98
CA VAL A 92 -3.67 -19.26 2.89
C VAL A 92 -3.27 -19.57 1.46
N LEU A 93 -4.06 -20.37 0.73
CA LEU A 93 -3.73 -20.75 -0.64
C LEU A 93 -3.69 -19.55 -1.59
N SER A 94 -4.66 -18.63 -1.50
CA SER A 94 -4.68 -17.38 -2.26
C SER A 94 -3.48 -16.47 -1.94
N LEU A 95 -3.11 -16.35 -0.65
CA LEU A 95 -1.94 -15.58 -0.22
C LEU A 95 -0.64 -16.14 -0.82
N ILE A 96 -0.47 -17.46 -0.76
CA ILE A 96 0.71 -18.16 -1.28
C ILE A 96 0.73 -18.04 -2.81
N GLY A 97 -0.41 -18.21 -3.48
CA GLY A 97 -0.55 -18.07 -4.93
C GLY A 97 -0.17 -16.68 -5.45
N LEU A 98 -0.71 -15.62 -4.83
CA LEU A 98 -0.37 -14.24 -5.23
C LEU A 98 1.11 -13.92 -5.04
N ARG A 99 1.73 -14.48 -3.99
CA ARG A 99 3.17 -14.28 -3.75
C ARG A 99 4.03 -15.14 -4.67
N LEU A 100 3.63 -16.37 -5.00
CA LEU A 100 4.27 -17.20 -6.04
C LEU A 100 4.39 -16.44 -7.35
N VAL A 101 3.31 -15.84 -7.82
CA VAL A 101 3.30 -15.05 -9.07
C VAL A 101 4.25 -13.86 -8.97
N LYS A 102 4.22 -13.11 -7.87
CA LYS A 102 5.12 -11.95 -7.67
C LYS A 102 6.60 -12.36 -7.63
N PHE A 103 6.93 -13.43 -6.93
CA PHE A 103 8.32 -13.89 -6.81
C PHE A 103 8.84 -14.52 -8.09
N TYR A 104 7.98 -15.20 -8.84
CA TYR A 104 8.33 -15.71 -10.16
C TYR A 104 8.71 -14.57 -11.11
N ARG A 105 7.95 -13.47 -11.10
CA ARG A 105 8.27 -12.28 -11.90
C ARG A 105 9.54 -11.56 -11.45
N ARG A 106 9.94 -11.69 -10.17
CA ARG A 106 11.14 -11.05 -9.61
C ARG A 106 12.37 -11.97 -9.54
N LYS A 107 12.28 -13.21 -10.02
CA LYS A 107 13.34 -14.25 -9.95
C LYS A 107 13.87 -14.52 -8.53
N GLN A 108 13.07 -14.22 -7.49
CA GLN A 108 13.44 -14.42 -6.09
C GLN A 108 12.84 -15.73 -5.55
N HIS A 109 13.10 -16.85 -6.22
CA HIS A 109 12.49 -18.14 -5.89
C HIS A 109 12.94 -18.68 -4.52
N PHE A 110 14.16 -18.39 -4.10
CA PHE A 110 14.68 -18.82 -2.80
C PHE A 110 13.97 -18.17 -1.61
N LEU A 111 13.37 -16.99 -1.80
CA LEU A 111 12.60 -16.31 -0.75
C LEU A 111 11.26 -17.02 -0.46
N LEU A 112 10.80 -17.89 -1.37
CA LEU A 112 9.61 -18.70 -1.13
C LEU A 112 9.83 -19.82 -0.10
N TRP A 113 11.10 -20.18 0.14
CA TRP A 113 11.47 -21.20 1.12
C TRP A 113 11.53 -20.63 2.55
N ASP A 114 11.04 -19.41 2.77
CA ASP A 114 10.89 -18.86 4.11
C ASP A 114 10.04 -19.77 5.00
N PHE A 115 10.44 -19.86 6.28
CA PHE A 115 9.84 -20.77 7.26
C PHE A 115 8.32 -20.57 7.42
N CYS A 116 7.83 -19.35 7.19
CA CYS A 116 6.42 -19.02 7.32
C CYS A 116 5.52 -19.69 6.26
N TYR A 117 6.03 -19.97 5.05
CA TYR A 117 5.32 -20.70 3.99
C TYR A 117 5.27 -22.18 4.30
N TRP A 118 6.39 -22.73 4.76
CA TRP A 118 6.48 -24.12 5.19
C TRP A 118 5.53 -24.40 6.36
N ALA A 119 5.50 -23.53 7.37
CA ALA A 119 4.59 -23.67 8.50
C ALA A 119 3.10 -23.63 8.09
N ASN A 120 2.74 -22.80 7.10
CA ASN A 120 1.39 -22.77 6.53
C ASN A 120 1.03 -24.08 5.83
N PHE A 121 1.94 -24.60 5.01
CA PHE A 121 1.76 -25.84 4.30
C PHE A 121 1.60 -27.02 5.27
N LEU A 122 2.47 -27.11 6.28
CA LEU A 122 2.40 -28.10 7.36
C LEU A 122 1.07 -28.04 8.14
N CYS A 123 0.53 -26.84 8.37
CA CYS A 123 -0.76 -26.66 9.04
C CYS A 123 -1.93 -27.19 8.18
N ILE A 124 -1.96 -26.86 6.89
CA ILE A 124 -2.97 -27.38 5.96
C ILE A 124 -2.83 -28.91 5.83
N PHE A 125 -1.60 -29.39 5.67
CA PHE A 125 -1.30 -30.82 5.55
C PHE A 125 -1.81 -31.60 6.77
N TYR A 126 -1.58 -31.09 7.98
CA TYR A 126 -2.11 -31.70 9.20
C TYR A 126 -3.64 -31.74 9.22
N CYS A 127 -4.31 -30.64 8.85
CA CYS A 127 -5.77 -30.55 8.86
C CYS A 127 -6.45 -31.52 7.87
N TRP A 128 -5.86 -31.72 6.69
CA TRP A 128 -6.48 -32.51 5.61
C TRP A 128 -6.04 -33.97 5.57
N VAL A 129 -4.76 -34.27 5.81
CA VAL A 129 -4.21 -35.61 5.59
C VAL A 129 -4.22 -36.44 6.87
N MET A 130 -3.76 -35.88 7.98
CA MET A 130 -3.56 -36.65 9.21
C MET A 130 -3.93 -35.87 10.49
N PRO A 131 -5.23 -35.54 10.69
CA PRO A 131 -5.68 -34.74 11.82
C PRO A 131 -5.64 -35.49 13.17
N LYS A 132 -5.41 -36.80 13.16
CA LYS A 132 -5.40 -37.66 14.36
C LYS A 132 -4.01 -37.89 14.95
N SER A 133 -2.94 -37.45 14.26
CA SER A 133 -1.57 -37.75 14.70
C SER A 133 -1.03 -36.71 15.70
N PRO A 134 -0.77 -37.09 16.96
CA PRO A 134 -0.28 -36.15 17.97
C PRO A 134 1.16 -35.67 17.70
N ARG A 135 1.94 -36.43 16.90
CA ARG A 135 3.33 -36.07 16.56
C ARG A 135 3.36 -34.87 15.61
N VAL A 136 2.57 -34.93 14.54
CA VAL A 136 2.50 -33.86 13.54
C VAL A 136 1.90 -32.59 14.15
N PHE A 137 0.86 -32.74 14.99
CA PHE A 137 0.32 -31.62 15.74
C PHE A 137 1.39 -30.87 16.55
N ARG A 138 2.24 -31.61 17.28
CA ARG A 138 3.28 -31.02 18.12
C ARG A 138 4.31 -30.24 17.31
N VAL A 139 4.72 -30.78 16.16
CA VAL A 139 5.65 -30.09 15.24
C VAL A 139 5.02 -28.80 14.72
N VAL A 140 3.79 -28.87 14.19
CA VAL A 140 3.08 -27.67 13.68
C VAL A 140 2.91 -26.62 14.79
N PHE A 141 2.56 -27.07 16.00
CA PHE A 141 2.41 -26.19 17.16
C PHE A 141 3.70 -25.47 17.53
N MET A 142 4.84 -26.19 17.55
CA MET A 142 6.16 -25.60 17.83
C MET A 142 6.62 -24.66 16.72
N CYS A 143 6.41 -25.02 15.45
CA CYS A 143 6.75 -24.14 14.32
C CYS A 143 5.94 -22.83 14.35
N ALA A 144 4.66 -22.89 14.74
CA ALA A 144 3.80 -21.72 14.80
C ALA A 144 4.11 -20.80 15.99
N ASN A 145 4.37 -21.37 17.18
CA ASN A 145 4.59 -20.59 18.40
C ASN A 145 6.07 -20.27 18.69
N GLY A 146 7.01 -20.96 18.05
CA GLY A 146 8.44 -20.72 18.25
C GLY A 146 8.96 -19.66 17.27
N PRO A 147 9.68 -20.08 16.20
CA PRO A 147 10.38 -19.15 15.31
C PRO A 147 9.42 -18.16 14.66
N LEU A 148 8.22 -18.58 14.27
CA LEU A 148 7.27 -17.70 13.58
C LEU A 148 6.71 -16.59 14.48
N ALA A 149 6.35 -16.90 15.73
CA ALA A 149 5.88 -15.90 16.68
C ALA A 149 7.00 -14.92 17.05
N TRP A 150 8.21 -15.45 17.25
CA TRP A 150 9.38 -14.63 17.56
C TRP A 150 9.76 -13.69 16.41
N SER A 151 9.67 -14.15 15.16
CA SER A 151 9.91 -13.29 13.98
C SER A 151 8.93 -12.12 13.91
N VAL A 152 7.65 -12.31 14.24
CA VAL A 152 6.68 -11.21 14.21
C VAL A 152 6.94 -10.18 15.31
N LEU A 153 7.34 -10.63 16.50
CA LEU A 153 7.79 -9.74 17.57
C LEU A 153 9.07 -8.99 17.19
N ALA A 154 10.03 -9.68 16.58
CA ALA A 154 11.30 -9.08 16.18
C ALA A 154 11.16 -8.05 15.05
N PHE A 155 10.24 -8.28 14.09
CA PHE A 155 10.07 -7.42 12.92
C PHE A 155 8.96 -6.39 13.04
N ASN A 156 8.35 -6.22 14.22
CA ASN A 156 7.28 -5.24 14.48
C ASN A 156 6.33 -5.13 13.27
N HIS A 157 5.78 -6.26 12.82
CA HIS A 157 4.78 -6.26 11.75
C HIS A 157 3.48 -5.64 12.29
N ALA A 158 3.50 -4.32 12.47
CA ALA A 158 2.35 -3.54 12.90
C ALA A 158 1.23 -3.74 11.88
N MET A 159 0.01 -3.94 12.39
CA MET A 159 -1.22 -3.98 11.59
C MET A 159 -1.50 -2.59 11.05
N VAL A 160 -0.75 -2.20 10.01
CA VAL A 160 -0.97 -0.98 9.26
C VAL A 160 -2.00 -1.31 8.18
N PHE A 161 -3.23 -0.89 8.43
CA PHE A 161 -4.38 -1.12 7.57
C PHE A 161 -4.32 -0.38 6.21
N HIS A 162 -3.30 0.46 6.01
CA HIS A 162 -3.03 1.20 4.77
C HIS A 162 -2.27 0.38 3.70
N SER A 163 -1.90 -0.88 3.96
CA SER A 163 -1.15 -1.67 2.97
C SER A 163 -1.53 -3.15 2.96
N TYR A 164 -1.92 -3.64 1.78
CA TYR A 164 -2.24 -5.06 1.53
C TYR A 164 -1.13 -6.03 1.97
N ALA A 165 0.14 -5.64 1.82
CA ALA A 165 1.28 -6.49 2.17
C ALA A 165 1.48 -6.66 3.68
N HIS A 166 1.13 -5.63 4.47
CA HIS A 166 1.23 -5.67 5.94
C HIS A 166 0.05 -6.42 6.57
N MET A 167 -1.15 -6.21 6.03
CA MET A 167 -2.38 -6.88 6.48
C MET A 167 -2.33 -8.40 6.33
N THR A 168 -1.81 -8.89 5.21
CA THR A 168 -1.71 -10.32 4.90
C THR A 168 -0.72 -11.07 5.81
N SER A 169 0.32 -10.38 6.30
CA SER A 169 1.37 -10.98 7.14
C SER A 169 0.93 -11.10 8.60
N ALA A 170 0.30 -10.06 9.17
CA ALA A 170 -0.19 -10.07 10.56
C ALA A 170 -1.44 -10.95 10.75
N ALA A 171 -2.41 -10.89 9.82
CA ALA A 171 -3.60 -11.74 9.86
C ALA A 171 -3.23 -13.23 9.79
N GLY A 172 -2.20 -13.58 9.01
CA GLY A 172 -1.71 -14.95 8.91
C GLY A 172 -1.25 -15.55 10.24
N LEU A 173 -0.68 -14.75 11.15
CA LEU A 173 -0.20 -15.25 12.45
C LEU A 173 -1.34 -15.42 13.46
N LEU A 174 -2.20 -14.41 13.61
CA LEU A 174 -3.32 -14.45 14.57
C LEU A 174 -4.25 -15.63 14.27
N LEU A 175 -4.53 -15.84 12.99
CA LEU A 175 -5.39 -16.95 12.55
C LEU A 175 -4.77 -18.33 12.83
N ARG A 176 -3.44 -18.45 12.76
CA ARG A 176 -2.74 -19.70 13.05
C ARG A 176 -2.76 -20.06 14.53
N ASN A 177 -2.50 -19.09 15.42
CA ASN A 177 -2.51 -19.34 16.86
C ASN A 177 -3.91 -19.81 17.32
N ILE A 178 -4.93 -19.19 16.75
CA ILE A 178 -6.33 -19.53 17.00
C ILE A 178 -6.73 -20.91 16.43
N ASN A 179 -6.27 -21.29 15.24
CA ASN A 179 -6.51 -22.65 14.71
C ASN A 179 -5.99 -23.74 15.67
N GLN A 180 -4.83 -23.51 16.30
CA GLN A 180 -4.21 -24.47 17.21
C GLN A 180 -5.02 -24.64 18.50
N VAL A 181 -5.55 -23.54 19.05
CA VAL A 181 -6.47 -23.59 20.21
C VAL A 181 -7.75 -24.34 19.85
N THR A 182 -8.27 -24.11 18.65
CA THR A 182 -9.47 -24.76 18.10
C THR A 182 -9.28 -26.26 17.86
N ILE A 183 -8.15 -26.69 17.28
CA ILE A 183 -7.82 -28.11 17.09
C ILE A 183 -7.77 -28.85 18.44
N ARG A 184 -7.29 -28.18 19.51
CA ARG A 184 -7.25 -28.74 20.87
C ARG A 184 -8.63 -28.86 21.53
N ARG A 185 -9.62 -28.06 21.09
CA ARG A 185 -11.00 -28.08 21.59
C ARG A 185 -11.90 -29.11 20.92
N LYS A 186 -11.46 -29.77 19.84
CA LYS A 186 -12.23 -30.91 19.31
C LYS A 186 -12.31 -31.99 20.40
N PRO A 187 -13.52 -32.39 20.87
CA PRO A 187 -13.64 -33.60 21.65
C PRO A 187 -13.13 -34.77 20.80
N LYS A 188 -12.40 -35.69 21.43
CA LYS A 188 -11.81 -36.87 20.80
C LYS A 188 -12.86 -37.72 20.11
#